data_AF-A0A961SJU5-F1
#
_entry.id   AF-A0A961SJU5-F1
#
_cell.length_a   1.000
_cell.length_b   1.000
_cell.length_c   1.000
_cell.angle_alpha   90.00
_cell.angle_beta   90.00
_cell.angle_gamma   90.00
#
_symmetry.space_group_name_H-M   'P 1'
#
loop_
_entity.id
_entity.type
_entity.pdbx_description
1 polymer ?
#
loop_
_entity_poly.entity_id
_entity_poly.type
_entity_poly.pdbx_seq_one_letter_code
_entity_poly.pdbx_strand_id
1 'polypeptide(L)'
;MTQPDTGAGDEPVRPPPDGGEGALSEDTSAGDRSGEVADGLALPGDRIAGRVDWEAVRQDYLHSGLSQAHIARSHGVSKQTLRSRKLACGWERVVPLERPPNRPAPAVDGLGLPPTPTELRRGRIVKRLYNLLEAKMTEIETRMADAAGHPRSAAEAERDARSLNALARLYAK
;
A
#
# COMPACT_ATOMS: atom_id res chain seq x y z
N MET A 1 -26.37 -31.64 50.04
CA MET A 1 -26.47 -30.90 51.31
C MET A 1 -25.85 -29.53 51.11
N THR A 2 -26.72 -28.51 51.16
CA THR A 2 -26.49 -27.13 51.65
C THR A 2 -25.56 -26.18 50.87
N GLN A 3 -26.18 -25.21 50.18
CA GLN A 3 -25.62 -23.87 49.92
C GLN A 3 -25.73 -23.00 51.19
N PRO A 4 -24.92 -21.92 51.30
CA PRO A 4 -25.48 -20.56 51.14
C PRO A 4 -24.52 -19.65 50.33
N ASP A 5 -24.95 -18.82 49.39
CA ASP A 5 -25.77 -17.59 49.47
C ASP A 5 -25.19 -16.52 50.43
N THR A 6 -24.82 -15.36 49.87
CA THR A 6 -24.72 -13.98 50.43
C THR A 6 -23.94 -13.15 49.39
N GLY A 7 -24.56 -12.23 48.63
CA GLY A 7 -24.91 -10.87 49.03
C GLY A 7 -24.07 -9.90 48.16
N ALA A 8 -24.65 -9.17 47.21
CA ALA A 8 -25.33 -7.88 47.37
C ALA A 8 -24.35 -6.69 47.55
N GLY A 9 -24.49 -5.70 46.66
CA GLY A 9 -23.87 -4.37 46.74
C GLY A 9 -22.96 -4.09 45.54
N ASP A 10 -22.99 -2.94 44.88
CA ASP A 10 -23.81 -1.74 44.97
C ASP A 10 -23.46 -0.96 43.70
N GLU A 11 -24.46 -0.55 42.94
CA GLU A 11 -24.29 0.10 41.63
C GLU A 11 -24.46 1.61 41.82
N PRO A 12 -23.40 2.44 41.73
CA PRO A 12 -23.58 3.88 41.74
C PRO A 12 -23.95 4.41 40.34
N VAL A 13 -25.20 4.80 40.24
CA VAL A 13 -25.81 5.57 39.15
C VAL A 13 -25.29 7.02 39.13
N ARG A 14 -24.71 7.41 37.98
CA ARG A 14 -24.66 8.71 37.24
C ARG A 14 -24.61 10.06 37.98
N PRO A 15 -23.92 11.04 37.38
CA PRO A 15 -24.68 12.08 36.66
C PRO A 15 -24.16 12.44 35.24
N PRO A 16 -25.02 13.06 34.38
CA PRO A 16 -24.74 13.45 33.00
C PRO A 16 -23.86 14.72 32.86
N PRO A 17 -23.29 14.97 31.67
CA PRO A 17 -22.44 16.13 31.39
C PRO A 17 -23.24 17.44 31.29
N ASP A 18 -22.63 18.48 31.87
CA ASP A 18 -23.04 19.88 31.81
C ASP A 18 -23.31 20.37 30.39
N GLY A 19 -24.42 21.09 30.25
CA GLY A 19 -24.73 21.91 29.10
C GLY A 19 -23.90 23.19 29.08
N GLY A 20 -23.40 23.54 27.90
CA GLY A 20 -22.82 24.83 27.60
C GLY A 20 -23.37 25.31 26.27
N GLU A 21 -24.42 26.12 26.36
CA GLU A 21 -25.02 26.86 25.26
C GLU A 21 -24.02 27.87 24.68
N GLY A 22 -23.96 27.93 23.36
CA GLY A 22 -23.21 28.94 22.61
C GLY A 22 -23.94 29.19 21.30
N ALA A 23 -24.76 30.24 21.31
CA ALA A 23 -25.63 30.69 20.24
C ALA A 23 -24.86 31.46 19.12
N LEU A 24 -25.65 31.76 18.07
CA LEU A 24 -25.49 32.81 17.02
C LEU A 24 -24.82 32.33 15.72
N SER A 25 -25.60 32.19 14.63
CA SER A 25 -25.88 33.21 13.57
C SER A 25 -24.70 33.29 12.58
N GLU A 26 -24.79 33.37 11.25
CA GLU A 26 -25.74 33.91 10.26
C GLU A 26 -25.58 33.08 8.96
N ASP A 27 -26.65 32.69 8.27
CA ASP A 27 -27.15 33.30 7.03
C ASP A 27 -26.07 33.79 6.02
N THR A 28 -25.86 33.04 4.93
CA THR A 28 -25.40 33.62 3.66
C THR A 28 -25.79 32.73 2.47
N SER A 29 -26.91 33.11 1.87
CA SER A 29 -27.07 33.41 0.44
C SER A 29 -26.85 32.35 -0.64
N ALA A 30 -27.85 32.29 -1.50
CA ALA A 30 -28.00 31.49 -2.69
C ALA A 30 -26.96 31.77 -3.79
N GLY A 31 -26.59 30.73 -4.52
CA GLY A 31 -25.81 30.78 -5.75
C GLY A 31 -26.16 29.61 -6.66
N ASP A 32 -27.20 29.81 -7.46
CA ASP A 32 -27.62 28.97 -8.58
C ASP A 32 -26.58 29.00 -9.73
N ARG A 33 -26.37 27.81 -10.34
CA ARG A 33 -26.02 27.51 -11.76
C ARG A 33 -24.75 26.69 -12.02
N SER A 34 -25.03 25.46 -12.43
CA SER A 34 -24.65 24.87 -13.72
C SER A 34 -23.17 24.88 -14.14
N GLY A 35 -22.59 23.68 -14.06
CA GLY A 35 -22.03 23.01 -15.23
C GLY A 35 -20.67 23.49 -15.73
N GLU A 36 -19.61 22.78 -15.32
CA GLU A 36 -18.50 22.53 -16.24
C GLU A 36 -17.91 21.15 -15.98
N VAL A 37 -18.32 20.22 -16.84
CA VAL A 37 -17.66 18.93 -17.07
C VAL A 37 -16.33 19.23 -17.74
N ALA A 38 -15.28 19.36 -16.93
CA ALA A 38 -13.91 19.30 -17.40
C ALA A 38 -13.34 17.91 -17.08
N ASP A 39 -13.57 17.02 -18.03
CA ASP A 39 -12.81 15.82 -18.27
C ASP A 39 -11.32 16.20 -18.41
N GLY A 40 -10.48 15.71 -17.50
CA GLY A 40 -9.11 16.20 -17.36
C GLY A 40 -8.31 15.40 -16.35
N LEU A 41 -8.00 14.15 -16.72
CA LEU A 41 -6.89 13.31 -16.24
C LEU A 41 -5.98 13.96 -15.18
N ALA A 42 -6.41 13.92 -13.90
CA ALA A 42 -5.56 14.29 -12.79
C ALA A 42 -4.55 13.16 -12.55
N LEU A 43 -3.30 13.39 -12.96
CA LEU A 43 -2.17 12.55 -12.60
C LEU A 43 -2.03 12.44 -11.05
N PRO A 44 -1.61 11.28 -10.54
CA PRO A 44 -1.56 11.00 -9.11
C PRO A 44 -0.32 11.66 -8.49
N GLY A 45 -0.45 12.92 -8.10
CA GLY A 45 0.66 13.62 -7.45
C GLY A 45 0.31 14.89 -6.66
N ASP A 46 -0.90 15.45 -6.83
CA ASP A 46 -1.10 16.87 -6.47
C ASP A 46 -2.34 17.17 -5.61
N ARG A 47 -2.78 16.23 -4.75
CA ARG A 47 -3.87 16.50 -3.80
C ARG A 47 -3.41 16.30 -2.35
N ILE A 48 -3.09 17.44 -1.72
CA ILE A 48 -3.28 17.77 -0.31
C ILE A 48 -2.24 17.19 0.67
N ALA A 49 -1.22 18.01 0.94
CA ALA A 49 -0.54 17.99 2.22
C ALA A 49 -1.52 18.37 3.35
N GLY A 50 -1.80 17.44 4.26
CA GLY A 50 -2.06 17.79 5.66
C GLY A 50 -3.17 17.04 6.39
N ARG A 51 -4.34 16.77 5.78
CA ARG A 51 -5.44 16.08 6.48
C ARG A 51 -6.09 15.04 5.58
N VAL A 52 -6.04 13.81 6.06
CA VAL A 52 -6.82 12.69 5.51
C VAL A 52 -8.30 13.06 5.61
N ASP A 53 -8.99 13.05 4.48
CA ASP A 53 -10.44 13.17 4.44
C ASP A 53 -11.09 11.85 4.89
N TRP A 54 -11.47 11.80 6.17
CA TRP A 54 -12.04 10.61 6.77
C TRP A 54 -13.50 10.37 6.37
N GLU A 55 -14.19 11.37 5.84
CA GLU A 55 -15.55 11.20 5.33
C GLU A 55 -15.52 10.49 3.99
N ALA A 56 -14.60 10.87 3.09
CA ALA A 56 -14.36 10.16 1.85
C ALA A 56 -13.93 8.69 2.10
N VAL A 57 -13.02 8.48 3.06
CA VAL A 57 -12.59 7.12 3.48
C VAL A 57 -13.76 6.29 4.01
N ARG A 58 -14.68 6.92 4.78
CA ARG A 58 -15.87 6.25 5.31
C ARG A 58 -16.83 5.88 4.18
N GLN A 59 -17.12 6.80 3.28
CA GLN A 59 -18.02 6.58 2.16
C GLN A 59 -17.55 5.40 1.30
N ASP A 60 -16.25 5.37 0.97
CA ASP A 60 -15.65 4.27 0.25
C ASP A 60 -15.71 2.97 1.05
N TYR A 61 -15.45 3.02 2.37
CA TYR A 61 -15.54 1.82 3.20
C TYR A 61 -16.94 1.20 3.22
N LEU A 62 -17.98 2.03 3.27
CA LEU A 62 -19.38 1.60 3.36
C LEU A 62 -19.92 1.09 2.01
N HIS A 63 -19.59 1.79 0.92
CA HIS A 63 -20.29 1.64 -0.37
C HIS A 63 -19.45 1.07 -1.52
N SER A 64 -18.11 1.15 -1.49
CA SER A 64 -17.31 0.81 -2.67
C SER A 64 -17.12 -0.69 -2.92
N GLY A 65 -17.40 -1.55 -1.93
CA GLY A 65 -17.04 -2.98 -2.00
C GLY A 65 -15.53 -3.25 -1.98
N LEU A 66 -14.67 -2.22 -1.99
CA LEU A 66 -13.22 -2.37 -2.08
C LEU A 66 -12.59 -2.88 -0.78
N SER A 67 -11.47 -3.59 -0.91
CA SER A 67 -10.71 -4.04 0.27
C SER A 67 -10.14 -2.88 1.09
N GLN A 68 -10.04 -3.06 2.40
CA GLN A 68 -9.42 -2.07 3.30
C GLN A 68 -7.99 -1.68 2.87
N ALA A 69 -7.23 -2.62 2.30
CA ALA A 69 -5.88 -2.34 1.81
C ALA A 69 -5.89 -1.42 0.58
N HIS A 70 -6.90 -1.57 -0.28
CA HIS A 70 -7.07 -0.72 -1.45
C HIS A 70 -7.51 0.69 -1.03
N ILE A 71 -8.53 0.79 -0.17
CA ILE A 71 -9.03 2.08 0.37
C ILE A 71 -7.91 2.81 1.12
N ALA A 72 -7.14 2.10 1.93
CA ALA A 72 -6.02 2.70 2.64
C ALA A 72 -4.99 3.30 1.65
N ARG A 73 -4.70 2.59 0.56
CA ARG A 73 -3.78 3.05 -0.48
C ARG A 73 -4.32 4.25 -1.26
N SER A 74 -5.60 4.25 -1.65
CA SER A 74 -6.21 5.35 -2.42
C SER A 74 -6.22 6.67 -1.62
N HIS A 75 -6.39 6.58 -0.30
CA HIS A 75 -6.44 7.73 0.59
C HIS A 75 -5.11 8.04 1.30
N GLY A 76 -4.02 7.37 0.92
CA GLY A 76 -2.69 7.63 1.49
C GLY A 76 -2.55 7.30 2.98
N VAL A 77 -3.40 6.43 3.53
CA VAL A 77 -3.36 6.02 4.94
C VAL A 77 -2.83 4.61 5.13
N SER A 78 -2.32 4.33 6.34
CA SER A 78 -1.97 2.97 6.70
C SER A 78 -3.23 2.12 6.94
N LYS A 79 -3.15 0.83 6.61
CA LYS A 79 -4.22 -0.14 6.90
C LYS A 79 -4.54 -0.22 8.39
N GLN A 80 -3.54 -0.05 9.25
CA GLN A 80 -3.70 -0.09 10.70
C GLN A 80 -4.51 1.12 11.19
N THR A 81 -4.21 2.32 10.69
CA THR A 81 -4.94 3.56 11.01
C THR A 81 -6.41 3.44 10.60
N LEU A 82 -6.67 2.92 9.40
CA LEU A 82 -8.04 2.65 8.92
C LEU A 82 -8.78 1.66 9.83
N ARG A 83 -8.10 0.57 10.26
CA ARG A 83 -8.70 -0.45 11.14
C ARG A 83 -9.04 0.11 12.53
N SER A 84 -8.13 0.85 13.15
CA SER A 84 -8.36 1.47 14.46
C SER A 84 -9.54 2.44 14.40
N ARG A 85 -9.62 3.24 13.33
CA ARG A 85 -10.70 4.22 13.17
C ARG A 85 -12.05 3.59 12.87
N LYS A 86 -12.08 2.55 12.03
CA LYS A 86 -13.27 1.72 11.80
C LYS A 86 -13.84 1.18 13.11
N LEU A 87 -12.99 0.66 14.00
CA LEU A 87 -13.41 0.14 15.30
C LEU A 87 -13.92 1.25 16.23
N ALA A 88 -13.21 2.37 16.31
CA ALA A 88 -13.59 3.51 17.16
C ALA A 88 -14.93 4.15 16.73
N CYS A 89 -15.20 4.19 15.42
CA CYS A 89 -16.40 4.80 14.87
C CYS A 89 -17.50 3.79 14.49
N GLY A 90 -17.31 2.50 14.79
CA GLY A 90 -18.31 1.46 14.56
C GLY A 90 -18.72 1.26 13.09
N TRP A 91 -17.80 1.44 12.12
CA TRP A 91 -18.18 1.37 10.71
C TRP A 91 -18.50 -0.06 10.28
N GLU A 92 -19.76 -0.31 9.91
CA GLU A 92 -20.24 -1.57 9.37
C GLU A 92 -20.47 -1.45 7.86
N ARG A 93 -20.02 -2.44 7.08
CA ARG A 93 -20.14 -2.37 5.63
C ARG A 93 -21.55 -2.66 5.18
N VAL A 94 -22.07 -1.81 4.29
CA VAL A 94 -23.35 -2.03 3.63
C VAL A 94 -23.16 -2.93 2.41
N VAL A 95 -22.07 -2.72 1.66
CA VAL A 95 -21.75 -3.50 0.45
C VAL A 95 -20.82 -4.67 0.80
N PRO A 96 -21.13 -5.91 0.38
CA PRO A 96 -20.25 -7.06 0.52
C PRO A 96 -18.86 -6.78 -0.06
N LEU A 97 -17.83 -7.38 0.54
CA LEU A 97 -16.47 -7.24 0.04
C LEU A 97 -16.37 -7.90 -1.34
N GLU A 98 -16.03 -7.11 -2.35
CA GLU A 98 -15.67 -7.66 -3.64
C GLU A 98 -14.36 -8.43 -3.48
N ARG A 99 -14.41 -9.72 -3.77
CA ARG A 99 -13.21 -10.52 -3.81
C ARG A 99 -12.40 -9.98 -5.00
N PRO A 100 -11.18 -9.45 -4.78
CA PRO A 100 -10.38 -8.99 -5.89
C PRO A 100 -10.23 -10.17 -6.87
N PRO A 101 -10.25 -9.92 -8.19
CA PRO A 101 -10.01 -10.97 -9.16
C PRO A 101 -8.73 -11.68 -8.74
N ASN A 102 -8.81 -13.00 -8.53
CA ASN A 102 -7.63 -13.80 -8.24
C ASN A 102 -6.65 -13.51 -9.37
N ARG A 103 -5.60 -12.73 -9.08
CA ARG A 103 -4.57 -12.46 -10.08
C ARG A 103 -4.06 -13.84 -10.48
N PRO A 104 -4.27 -14.29 -11.72
CA PRO A 104 -3.75 -15.58 -12.12
C PRO A 104 -2.26 -15.54 -11.82
N ALA A 105 -1.78 -16.55 -11.10
CA ALA A 105 -0.35 -16.73 -10.94
C ALA A 105 0.27 -16.65 -12.33
N PRO A 106 1.41 -15.95 -12.52
CA PRO A 106 2.02 -15.86 -13.83
C PRO A 106 2.18 -17.28 -14.35
N ALA A 107 1.50 -17.59 -15.45
CA ALA A 107 1.60 -18.88 -16.12
C ALA A 107 3.03 -18.98 -16.64
N VAL A 108 3.89 -19.59 -15.85
CA VAL A 108 5.20 -20.01 -16.34
C VAL A 108 4.92 -21.31 -17.10
N ASP A 109 5.14 -21.26 -18.41
CA ASP A 109 5.10 -22.38 -19.35
C ASP A 109 3.72 -23.05 -19.56
N GLY A 110 2.84 -22.36 -20.29
CA GLY A 110 1.98 -22.91 -21.37
C GLY A 110 0.94 -24.01 -21.10
N LEU A 111 0.97 -24.69 -19.96
CA LEU A 111 0.13 -25.87 -19.66
C LEU A 111 -0.90 -25.61 -18.57
N GLY A 112 -0.92 -24.40 -17.99
CA GLY A 112 -1.83 -24.06 -16.88
C GLY A 112 -1.52 -24.80 -15.57
N LEU A 113 -0.42 -25.55 -15.52
CA LEU A 113 0.06 -26.15 -14.27
C LEU A 113 0.72 -25.08 -13.40
N PRO A 114 0.55 -25.15 -12.07
CA PRO A 114 1.28 -24.29 -11.16
C PRO A 114 2.79 -24.56 -11.31
N PRO A 115 3.64 -23.52 -11.27
CA PRO A 115 5.07 -23.69 -11.47
C PRO A 115 5.65 -24.59 -10.38
N THR A 116 6.51 -25.52 -10.77
CA THR A 116 7.19 -26.39 -9.82
C THR A 116 8.07 -25.56 -8.87
N PRO A 117 8.35 -26.04 -7.64
CA PRO A 117 9.28 -25.35 -6.74
C PRO A 117 10.65 -25.06 -7.39
N THR A 118 11.08 -25.94 -8.30
CA THR A 118 12.29 -25.81 -9.11
C THR A 118 12.19 -24.67 -10.12
N GLU A 119 11.08 -24.53 -10.85
CA GLU A 119 10.83 -23.40 -11.76
C GLU A 119 10.77 -22.07 -11.01
N LEU A 120 10.11 -22.03 -9.85
CA LEU A 120 10.09 -20.83 -9.00
C LEU A 120 11.48 -20.44 -8.49
N ARG A 121 12.32 -21.43 -8.16
CA ARG A 121 13.73 -21.19 -7.79
C ARG A 121 14.51 -20.67 -8.99
N ARG A 122 14.37 -21.30 -10.15
CA ARG A 122 15.03 -20.89 -11.41
C ARG A 122 14.63 -19.48 -11.80
N GLY A 123 13.34 -19.14 -11.80
CA GLY A 123 12.83 -17.81 -12.12
C GLY A 123 13.37 -16.73 -11.18
N ARG A 124 13.48 -17.01 -9.87
CA ARG A 124 14.11 -16.09 -8.90
C ARG A 124 15.59 -15.87 -9.19
N ILE A 125 16.33 -16.93 -9.54
CA ILE A 125 17.74 -16.84 -9.92
C ILE A 125 17.90 -16.00 -11.19
N VAL A 126 17.14 -16.30 -12.24
CA VAL A 126 17.17 -15.57 -13.51
C VAL A 126 16.84 -14.09 -13.30
N LYS A 127 15.79 -13.77 -12.54
CA LYS A 127 15.46 -12.39 -12.19
C LYS A 127 16.60 -11.68 -11.48
N ARG A 128 17.25 -12.34 -10.52
CA ARG A 128 18.40 -11.76 -9.80
C ARG A 128 19.57 -11.51 -10.75
N LEU A 129 19.83 -12.38 -11.72
CA LEU A 129 20.88 -12.20 -12.72
C LEU A 129 20.60 -10.99 -13.61
N TYR A 130 19.37 -10.84 -14.11
CA TYR A 130 19.00 -9.68 -14.90
C TYR A 130 19.16 -8.38 -14.11
N ASN A 131 18.71 -8.34 -12.86
CA ASN A 131 18.87 -7.16 -12.01
C ASN A 131 20.36 -6.82 -11.75
N LEU A 132 21.22 -7.84 -11.55
CA LEU A 132 22.65 -7.62 -11.37
C LEU A 132 23.33 -7.14 -12.66
N LEU A 133 22.93 -7.69 -13.80
CA LEU A 133 23.42 -7.28 -15.11
C LEU A 133 23.03 -5.82 -15.40
N GLU A 134 21.77 -5.48 -15.16
CA GLU A 134 21.26 -4.11 -15.30
C GLU A 134 22.03 -3.14 -14.41
N ALA A 135 22.19 -3.45 -13.12
CA ALA A 135 22.97 -2.63 -12.22
C ALA A 135 24.43 -2.45 -12.68
N LYS A 136 25.05 -3.50 -13.25
CA LYS A 136 26.42 -3.42 -13.77
C LYS A 136 26.52 -2.61 -15.05
N MET A 137 25.54 -2.70 -15.94
CA MET A 137 25.50 -1.86 -17.14
C MET A 137 25.34 -0.39 -16.75
N THR A 138 24.43 -0.08 -15.82
CA THR A 138 24.26 1.27 -15.29
C THR A 138 25.53 1.79 -14.63
N GLU A 139 26.23 0.98 -13.83
CA GLU A 139 27.52 1.35 -13.22
C GLU A 139 28.60 1.67 -14.27
N ILE A 140 28.63 0.93 -15.38
CA ILE A 140 29.53 1.19 -16.50
C ILE A 140 29.14 2.48 -17.22
N GLU A 141 27.85 2.70 -17.48
CA GLU A 141 27.32 3.89 -18.13
C GLU A 141 27.60 5.15 -17.32
N THR A 142 27.36 5.12 -16.01
CA THR A 142 27.67 6.25 -15.10
C THR A 142 29.16 6.52 -15.08
N ARG A 143 30.00 5.47 -15.01
CA ARG A 143 31.45 5.64 -15.09
C ARG A 143 31.89 6.22 -16.43
N MET A 144 31.28 5.83 -17.55
CA MET A 144 31.60 6.39 -18.86
C MET A 144 31.17 7.85 -18.99
N ALA A 145 30.03 8.21 -18.41
CA ALA A 145 29.58 9.60 -18.33
C ALA A 145 30.50 10.46 -17.46
N ASP A 146 30.97 9.91 -16.34
CA ASP A 146 31.87 10.60 -15.40
C ASP A 146 33.33 10.63 -15.89
N ALA A 147 33.77 9.59 -16.62
CA ALA A 147 35.14 9.42 -17.10
C ALA A 147 35.38 10.04 -18.48
N ALA A 148 34.69 11.11 -18.84
CA ALA A 148 34.93 11.89 -20.06
C ALA A 148 36.41 12.37 -20.12
N GLY A 149 37.30 11.49 -20.60
CA GLY A 149 38.74 11.73 -20.76
C GLY A 149 39.70 10.75 -20.08
N HIS A 150 39.28 9.78 -19.27
CA HIS A 150 40.21 8.86 -18.57
C HIS A 150 40.12 7.42 -19.09
N PRO A 151 41.23 6.81 -19.58
CA PRO A 151 41.22 5.43 -20.06
C PRO A 151 40.98 4.44 -18.91
N ARG A 152 40.11 3.45 -19.15
CA ARG A 152 39.79 2.35 -18.23
C ARG A 152 41.07 1.71 -17.69
N SER A 153 41.20 1.62 -16.36
CA SER A 153 42.34 0.95 -15.73
C SER A 153 42.24 -0.57 -15.93
N ALA A 154 43.32 -1.20 -16.40
CA ALA A 154 43.39 -2.65 -16.58
C ALA A 154 43.05 -3.44 -15.29
N ALA A 155 43.33 -2.85 -14.13
CA ALA A 155 43.01 -3.41 -12.82
C ALA A 155 41.49 -3.51 -12.57
N GLU A 156 40.70 -2.59 -13.12
CA GLU A 156 39.24 -2.61 -12.96
C GLU A 156 38.60 -3.67 -13.84
N ALA A 157 39.06 -3.80 -15.09
CA ALA A 157 38.63 -4.86 -16.00
C ALA A 157 38.91 -6.25 -15.43
N GLU A 158 40.08 -6.43 -14.80
CA GLU A 158 40.44 -7.69 -14.15
C GLU A 158 39.57 -7.98 -12.91
N ARG A 159 39.20 -6.95 -12.14
CA ARG A 159 38.30 -7.08 -10.98
C ARG A 159 36.89 -7.49 -11.41
N ASP A 160 36.38 -6.89 -12.47
CA ASP A 160 35.06 -7.21 -13.02
C ASP A 160 35.02 -8.63 -13.59
N ALA A 161 36.05 -9.05 -14.33
CA ALA A 161 36.16 -10.42 -14.84
C ALA A 161 36.19 -11.46 -13.71
N ARG A 162 36.90 -11.18 -12.61
CA ARG A 162 36.92 -12.06 -11.43
C ARG A 162 35.56 -12.10 -10.72
N SER A 163 34.87 -10.96 -10.61
CA SER A 163 33.52 -10.89 -10.03
C SER A 163 32.50 -11.70 -10.83
N LEU A 164 32.52 -11.58 -12.17
CA LEU A 164 31.62 -12.32 -13.05
C LEU A 164 31.90 -13.83 -13.04
N ASN A 165 33.18 -14.25 -13.01
CA ASN A 165 33.53 -15.66 -12.95
C ASN A 165 33.18 -16.29 -11.59
N ALA A 166 33.34 -15.54 -10.49
CA ALA A 166 32.90 -15.98 -9.16
C ALA A 166 31.37 -16.17 -9.10
N LEU A 167 30.60 -15.26 -9.71
CA LEU A 167 29.15 -15.40 -9.84
C LEU A 167 28.78 -16.62 -10.69
N ALA A 168 29.44 -16.86 -11.82
CA ALA A 168 29.17 -18.03 -12.66
C ALA A 168 29.42 -19.35 -11.90
N ARG A 169 30.50 -19.44 -11.12
CA ARG A 169 30.87 -20.66 -10.37
C ARG A 169 29.96 -20.97 -9.19
N LEU A 170 29.44 -19.95 -8.50
CA LEU A 170 28.55 -20.14 -7.35
C LEU A 170 27.21 -20.80 -7.72
N TYR A 171 26.81 -20.75 -8.99
CA TYR A 171 25.51 -21.23 -9.45
C TYR A 171 25.59 -22.32 -10.53
N ALA A 172 26.79 -22.78 -10.89
CA ALA A 172 27.01 -23.96 -11.74
C ALA A 172 26.91 -25.30 -10.97
N LYS A 173 26.39 -25.28 -9.74
CA LYS A 173 26.22 -26.42 -8.83
C LYS A 173 24.74 -26.57 -8.46
#